data_AF-A0A5N5GTH9-F1
#
_entry.id   AF-A0A5N5GTH9-F1
#
_cell.length_a   1.000
_cell.length_b   1.000
_cell.length_c   1.000
_cell.angle_alpha   90.00
_cell.angle_beta   90.00
_cell.angle_gamma   90.00
#
_symmetry.space_group_name_H-M   'P 1'
#
loop_
_entity.id
_entity.type
_entity.pdbx_description
1 polymer ?
#
loop_
_entity_poly.entity_id
_entity_poly.type
_entity_poly.pdbx_seq_one_letter_code
_entity_poly.pdbx_strand_id
1 'polypeptide(L)'
;MDSSIGYATFIASFLLCLSSSPTPFANARASSLIRSVCKQTQDQFGYNYKQCVKSLWKDIPTRSASNLKDLDTAILKLALTNAQQSKAFFVNTLNSTDNNIVKGFGAVKQCADSYDFAVDGFAFSMGGIKDNDKSVSEILTQVQDEIVRCGKALTSTEIELPYLVSSTNFLTMLYRDVAFLITSQLFHI
;
A
#
# COMPACT_ATOMS: atom_id res chain seq x y z
N MET A 1 -31.12 -50.09 -5.73
CA MET A 1 -30.91 -49.49 -7.05
C MET A 1 -31.90 -48.35 -7.19
N ASP A 2 -31.58 -47.11 -7.48
CA ASP A 2 -30.35 -46.33 -7.57
C ASP A 2 -30.89 -44.92 -7.79
N SER A 3 -30.60 -43.91 -6.96
CA SER A 3 -30.87 -42.51 -7.35
C SER A 3 -30.29 -41.40 -6.47
N SER A 4 -29.90 -41.63 -5.21
CA SER A 4 -29.45 -40.50 -4.36
C SER A 4 -27.93 -40.28 -4.33
N ILE A 5 -27.13 -41.27 -4.72
CA ILE A 5 -25.66 -41.23 -4.54
C ILE A 5 -24.98 -40.34 -5.60
N GLY A 6 -25.54 -40.22 -6.82
CA GLY A 6 -24.93 -39.47 -7.92
C GLY A 6 -24.94 -37.94 -7.76
N TYR A 7 -25.95 -37.39 -7.05
CA TYR A 7 -26.10 -35.93 -6.89
C TYR A 7 -25.15 -35.35 -5.82
N ALA A 8 -24.90 -36.10 -4.73
CA ALA A 8 -24.04 -35.63 -3.64
C ALA A 8 -22.56 -35.53 -4.08
N THR A 9 -22.09 -36.46 -4.92
CA THR A 9 -20.73 -36.45 -5.47
C THR A 9 -20.50 -35.35 -6.51
N PHE A 10 -21.54 -34.94 -7.23
CA PHE A 10 -21.44 -33.86 -8.23
C PHE A 10 -21.33 -32.48 -7.56
N ILE A 11 -22.09 -32.25 -6.48
CA ILE A 11 -22.04 -30.97 -5.74
C ILE A 11 -20.73 -30.81 -4.96
N ALA A 12 -20.19 -31.89 -4.38
CA ALA A 12 -18.89 -31.86 -3.71
C ALA A 12 -17.74 -31.53 -4.68
N SER A 13 -17.82 -31.99 -5.93
CA SER A 13 -16.82 -31.71 -6.96
C SER A 13 -16.90 -30.27 -7.50
N PHE A 14 -18.09 -29.66 -7.52
CA PHE A 14 -18.26 -28.26 -7.93
C PHE A 14 -17.75 -27.26 -6.86
N LEU A 15 -17.87 -27.62 -5.58
CA LEU A 15 -17.40 -26.80 -4.45
C LEU A 15 -15.86 -26.82 -4.29
N LEU A 16 -15.19 -27.91 -4.67
CA LEU A 16 -13.72 -28.01 -4.64
C LEU A 16 -13.03 -27.23 -5.77
N CYS A 17 -13.75 -26.89 -6.84
CA CYS A 17 -13.25 -26.03 -7.92
C CYS A 17 -13.38 -24.52 -7.62
N LEU A 18 -14.15 -24.13 -6.60
CA LEU A 18 -14.31 -22.73 -6.18
C LEU A 18 -13.20 -22.27 -5.22
N SER A 19 -12.56 -23.18 -4.49
CA SER A 19 -11.52 -22.87 -3.50
C SER A 19 -10.11 -22.77 -4.09
N SER A 20 -9.93 -23.15 -5.35
CA SER A 20 -8.63 -23.25 -6.02
C SER A 20 -8.57 -22.37 -7.27
N SER A 21 -9.00 -21.10 -7.17
CA SER A 21 -8.71 -20.11 -8.22
C SER A 21 -7.42 -19.34 -7.91
N PRO A 22 -6.31 -19.63 -8.64
CA PRO A 22 -5.01 -19.06 -8.34
C PRO A 22 -4.89 -17.64 -8.87
N THR A 23 -5.39 -16.62 -8.17
CA THR A 23 -5.02 -15.22 -8.42
C THR A 23 -5.22 -14.61 -9.84
N PRO A 24 -5.95 -15.15 -10.86
CA PRO A 24 -5.96 -14.55 -12.20
C PRO A 24 -7.04 -13.46 -12.32
N PHE A 25 -8.02 -13.46 -11.40
CA PHE A 25 -9.23 -12.67 -11.49
C PHE A 25 -9.01 -11.16 -11.32
N ALA A 26 -8.09 -10.74 -10.44
CA ALA A 26 -7.79 -9.32 -10.27
C ALA A 26 -7.11 -8.74 -11.53
N ASN A 27 -6.17 -9.48 -12.13
CA ASN A 27 -5.43 -9.02 -13.31
C ASN A 27 -6.32 -8.91 -14.56
N ALA A 28 -7.22 -9.88 -14.76
CA ALA A 28 -8.13 -9.88 -15.90
C ALA A 28 -9.24 -8.82 -15.78
N ARG A 29 -9.70 -8.51 -14.55
CA ARG A 29 -10.77 -7.53 -14.32
C ARG A 29 -10.28 -6.10 -14.08
N ALA A 30 -9.00 -5.90 -13.76
CA ALA A 30 -8.41 -4.58 -13.51
C ALA A 30 -8.81 -3.57 -14.60
N SER A 31 -9.04 -2.31 -14.22
CA SER A 31 -9.23 -1.25 -15.22
C SER A 31 -7.94 -1.08 -16.05
N SER A 32 -8.06 -0.57 -17.28
CA SER A 32 -6.89 -0.22 -18.08
C SER A 32 -5.98 0.77 -17.34
N LEU A 33 -6.58 1.67 -16.56
CA LEU A 33 -5.88 2.62 -15.71
C LEU A 33 -4.99 1.93 -14.68
N ILE A 34 -5.55 1.02 -13.86
CA ILE A 34 -4.79 0.25 -12.86
C ILE A 34 -3.67 -0.56 -13.52
N ARG A 35 -3.95 -1.21 -14.65
CA ARG A 35 -2.92 -1.98 -15.38
C ARG A 35 -1.79 -1.09 -15.87
N SER A 36 -2.11 0.08 -16.43
CA SER A 36 -1.12 1.02 -16.94
C SER A 36 -0.21 1.53 -15.82
N VAL A 37 -0.78 2.04 -14.72
CA VAL A 37 0.03 2.60 -13.63
C VAL A 37 0.85 1.52 -12.94
N CYS A 38 0.33 0.30 -12.75
CA CYS A 38 1.10 -0.80 -12.19
C CYS A 38 2.21 -1.29 -13.11
N LYS A 39 2.04 -1.18 -14.43
CA LYS A 39 3.10 -1.48 -15.38
C LYS A 39 4.23 -0.46 -15.29
N GLN A 40 3.89 0.83 -15.28
CA GLN A 40 4.88 1.91 -15.09
C GLN A 40 5.59 1.79 -13.73
N THR A 41 4.85 1.45 -12.68
CA THR A 41 5.39 1.23 -11.33
C THR A 41 6.38 0.06 -11.30
N GLN A 42 6.09 -1.02 -12.02
CA GLN A 42 7.03 -2.12 -12.22
C GLN A 42 8.29 -1.66 -12.96
N ASP A 43 8.13 -0.92 -14.05
CA ASP A 43 9.23 -0.56 -14.93
C ASP A 43 10.17 0.48 -14.27
N GLN A 44 9.63 1.40 -13.48
CA GLN A 44 10.40 2.49 -12.84
C GLN A 44 10.97 2.12 -11.47
N PHE A 45 10.24 1.35 -10.66
CA PHE A 45 10.62 1.06 -9.27
C PHE A 45 10.84 -0.43 -8.98
N GLY A 46 10.63 -1.31 -9.95
CA GLY A 46 10.88 -2.75 -9.81
C GLY A 46 9.80 -3.53 -9.03
N TYR A 47 8.64 -2.94 -8.75
CA TYR A 47 7.57 -3.66 -8.04
C TYR A 47 7.01 -4.82 -8.85
N ASN A 48 6.52 -5.84 -8.14
CA ASN A 48 5.79 -6.93 -8.76
C ASN A 48 4.44 -6.43 -9.32
N TYR A 49 4.27 -6.51 -10.64
CA TYR A 49 3.04 -6.07 -11.32
C TYR A 49 1.76 -6.68 -10.72
N LYS A 50 1.74 -7.99 -10.48
CA LYS A 50 0.55 -8.69 -9.94
C LYS A 50 0.24 -8.22 -8.51
N GLN A 51 1.27 -7.95 -7.72
CA GLN A 51 1.11 -7.42 -6.37
C GLN A 51 0.54 -5.99 -6.41
N CYS A 52 1.05 -5.12 -7.28
CA CYS A 52 0.50 -3.78 -7.47
C CYS A 52 -0.99 -3.85 -7.85
N VAL A 53 -1.33 -4.60 -8.89
CA VAL A 53 -2.72 -4.74 -9.35
C VAL A 53 -3.61 -5.29 -8.23
N LYS A 54 -3.15 -6.33 -7.52
CA LYS A 54 -3.89 -6.92 -6.40
C LYS A 54 -4.11 -5.93 -5.26
N SER A 55 -3.11 -5.12 -4.93
CA SER A 55 -3.20 -4.13 -3.85
C SER A 55 -4.21 -3.03 -4.19
N LEU A 56 -4.16 -2.49 -5.41
CA LEU A 56 -5.11 -1.48 -5.85
C LEU A 56 -6.52 -2.06 -6.02
N TRP A 57 -6.67 -3.19 -6.71
CA TRP A 57 -7.99 -3.77 -7.02
C TRP A 57 -8.85 -4.15 -5.80
N LYS A 58 -8.24 -4.32 -4.62
CA LYS A 58 -8.95 -4.63 -3.37
C LYS A 58 -9.83 -3.47 -2.90
N ASP A 59 -9.45 -2.23 -3.22
CA ASP A 59 -10.14 -1.05 -2.76
C ASP A 59 -11.21 -0.61 -3.79
N ILE A 60 -12.42 -0.31 -3.30
CA ILE A 60 -13.56 0.03 -4.17
C ILE A 60 -13.33 1.37 -4.88
N PRO A 61 -12.97 2.47 -4.19
CA PRO A 61 -12.64 3.74 -4.84
C PRO A 61 -11.59 3.63 -5.96
N THR A 62 -10.46 2.96 -5.72
CA THR A 62 -9.43 2.78 -6.76
C THR A 62 -9.94 1.95 -7.94
N ARG A 63 -10.71 0.88 -7.68
CA ARG A 63 -11.33 0.06 -8.73
C ARG A 63 -12.32 0.85 -9.59
N SER A 64 -13.08 1.76 -8.99
CA SER A 64 -14.13 2.53 -9.65
C SER A 64 -13.61 3.84 -10.27
N ALA A 65 -12.35 4.19 -10.08
CA ALA A 65 -11.77 5.41 -10.62
C ALA A 65 -11.81 5.41 -12.17
N SER A 66 -12.35 6.49 -12.73
CA SER A 66 -12.54 6.64 -14.18
C SER A 66 -11.41 7.42 -14.87
N ASN A 67 -10.61 8.15 -14.10
CA ASN A 67 -9.53 9.00 -14.56
C ASN A 67 -8.36 9.00 -13.56
N LEU A 68 -7.22 9.54 -13.98
CA LEU A 68 -6.01 9.58 -13.17
C LEU A 68 -6.19 10.36 -11.87
N LYS A 69 -6.93 11.48 -11.88
CA LYS A 69 -7.13 12.33 -10.70
C LYS A 69 -7.92 11.62 -9.59
N ASP A 70 -8.99 10.92 -9.96
CA ASP A 70 -9.78 10.10 -9.04
C ASP A 70 -8.97 8.92 -8.51
N LEU A 71 -8.19 8.28 -9.39
CA LEU A 71 -7.33 7.16 -8.99
C LEU A 71 -6.26 7.63 -8.00
N ASP A 72 -5.58 8.74 -8.28
CA ASP A 72 -4.52 9.28 -7.43
C ASP A 72 -5.05 9.63 -6.04
N THR A 73 -6.20 10.31 -6.00
CA THR A 73 -6.88 10.66 -4.73
C THR A 73 -7.23 9.41 -3.92
N ALA A 74 -7.71 8.35 -4.57
CA ALA A 74 -8.04 7.09 -3.90
C ALA A 74 -6.77 6.37 -3.38
N ILE A 75 -5.68 6.38 -4.15
CA ILE A 75 -4.40 5.77 -3.77
C ILE A 75 -3.75 6.52 -2.60
N LEU A 76 -3.73 7.85 -2.64
CA LEU A 76 -3.24 8.68 -1.54
C LEU A 76 -4.01 8.44 -0.24
N LYS A 77 -5.32 8.17 -0.33
CA LYS A 77 -6.12 7.77 0.85
C LYS A 77 -5.70 6.42 1.42
N LEU A 78 -5.35 5.45 0.57
CA LEU A 78 -4.79 4.17 1.02
C LEU A 78 -3.40 4.34 1.66
N ALA A 79 -2.55 5.19 1.06
CA ALA A 79 -1.23 5.51 1.59
C ALA A 79 -1.34 6.18 2.97
N LEU A 80 -2.22 7.17 3.11
CA LEU A 80 -2.54 7.82 4.38
C LEU A 80 -3.01 6.81 5.44
N THR A 81 -3.93 5.92 5.09
CA THR A 81 -4.45 4.90 6.01
C THR A 81 -3.33 3.99 6.53
N ASN A 82 -2.45 3.52 5.64
CA ASN A 82 -1.34 2.67 6.05
C ASN A 82 -0.26 3.42 6.84
N ALA A 83 -0.02 4.70 6.51
CA ALA A 83 0.88 5.56 7.26
C ALA A 83 0.37 5.80 8.68
N GLN A 84 -0.94 6.04 8.85
CA GLN A 84 -1.58 6.15 10.17
C GLN A 84 -1.45 4.87 10.98
N GLN A 85 -1.66 3.70 10.36
CA GLN A 85 -1.48 2.41 11.03
C GLN A 85 -0.03 2.20 11.48
N SER A 86 0.93 2.56 10.62
CA SER A 86 2.36 2.43 10.93
C SER A 86 2.78 3.40 12.03
N LYS A 87 2.33 4.66 11.96
CA LYS A 87 2.50 5.66 13.04
C LYS A 87 1.96 5.14 14.37
N ALA A 88 0.72 4.67 14.37
CA ALA A 88 0.07 4.14 15.57
C ALA A 88 0.84 2.96 16.16
N PHE A 89 1.36 2.07 15.31
CA PHE A 89 2.24 1.00 15.76
C PHE A 89 3.46 1.56 16.51
N PHE A 90 4.24 2.44 15.89
CA PHE A 90 5.46 2.97 16.52
C PHE A 90 5.18 3.74 17.79
N VAL A 91 4.11 4.55 17.83
CA VAL A 91 3.69 5.27 19.04
C VAL A 91 3.31 4.29 20.16
N ASN A 92 2.55 3.24 19.84
CA ASN A 92 2.19 2.22 20.83
C ASN A 92 3.42 1.43 21.31
N THR A 93 4.37 1.15 20.42
CA THR A 93 5.65 0.54 20.77
C THR A 93 6.42 1.41 21.76
N LEU A 94 6.48 2.74 21.58
CA LEU A 94 7.15 3.64 22.54
C LEU A 94 6.52 3.64 23.94
N ASN A 95 5.22 3.35 24.02
CA ASN A 95 4.48 3.30 25.29
C ASN A 95 4.51 1.91 25.96
N SER A 96 5.11 0.91 25.31
CA SER A 96 5.24 -0.44 25.85
C SER A 96 6.41 -0.55 26.83
N THR A 97 6.27 -1.40 27.84
CA THR A 97 7.32 -1.70 28.85
C THR A 97 8.26 -2.84 28.44
N ASP A 98 8.28 -3.22 27.16
CA ASP A 98 9.13 -4.30 26.65
C ASP A 98 10.62 -3.89 26.63
N ASN A 99 11.48 -4.68 27.27
CA ASN A 99 12.91 -4.44 27.41
C ASN A 99 13.66 -4.41 26.05
N ASN A 100 13.16 -5.09 25.01
CA ASN A 100 13.77 -5.03 23.68
C ASN A 100 13.63 -3.63 23.04
N ILE A 101 12.58 -2.90 23.41
CA ILE A 101 12.32 -1.54 22.91
C ILE A 101 13.27 -0.53 23.55
N VAL A 102 13.77 -0.77 24.77
CA VAL A 102 14.72 0.13 25.45
C VAL A 102 16.00 0.31 24.63
N LYS A 103 16.52 -0.76 24.00
CA LYS A 103 17.67 -0.69 23.09
C LYS A 103 17.35 0.01 21.77
N GLY A 104 16.11 -0.12 21.33
CA GLY A 104 15.61 0.38 20.06
C GLY A 104 14.87 1.71 20.11
N PHE A 105 14.78 2.35 21.27
CA PHE A 105 13.85 3.45 21.53
C PHE A 105 14.06 4.62 20.55
N GLY A 106 15.31 4.98 20.29
CA GLY A 106 15.65 6.03 19.33
C GLY A 106 15.18 5.73 17.91
N ALA A 107 15.33 4.47 17.45
CA ALA A 107 14.89 4.05 16.12
C ALA A 107 13.36 4.01 16.02
N VAL A 108 12.67 3.49 17.04
CA VAL A 108 11.20 3.49 17.11
C VAL A 108 10.66 4.93 17.13
N LYS A 109 11.29 5.83 17.89
CA LYS A 109 10.90 7.24 17.93
C LYS A 109 11.09 7.92 16.58
N GLN A 110 12.24 7.70 15.93
CA GLN A 110 12.48 8.21 14.58
C GLN A 110 11.43 7.69 13.60
N CYS A 111 11.03 6.43 13.69
CA CYS A 111 9.94 5.90 12.86
C CYS A 111 8.58 6.55 13.15
N ALA A 112 8.26 6.80 14.42
CA ALA A 112 7.05 7.53 14.78
C ALA A 112 7.04 8.94 14.16
N ASP A 113 8.16 9.67 14.27
CA ASP A 113 8.34 11.02 13.72
C ASP A 113 8.28 10.99 12.17
N SER A 114 8.94 10.04 11.51
CA SER A 114 8.91 9.89 10.05
C SER A 114 7.50 9.53 9.52
N TYR A 115 6.76 8.68 10.23
CA TYR A 115 5.38 8.36 9.85
C TYR A 115 4.37 9.46 10.21
N ASP A 116 4.68 10.33 11.18
CA ASP A 116 3.94 11.57 11.41
C ASP A 116 4.04 12.49 10.20
N PHE A 117 5.27 12.73 9.72
CA PHE A 117 5.50 13.47 8.49
C PHE A 117 4.80 12.82 7.28
N ALA A 118 4.88 11.50 7.14
CA ALA A 118 4.21 10.80 6.04
C ALA A 118 2.69 10.98 6.06
N VAL A 119 2.06 10.95 7.23
CA VAL A 119 0.61 11.20 7.40
C VAL A 119 0.26 12.60 6.89
N ASP A 120 1.00 13.62 7.33
CA ASP A 120 0.74 15.01 6.92
C ASP A 120 1.03 15.21 5.42
N GLY A 121 2.10 14.61 4.89
CA GLY A 121 2.45 14.67 3.48
C GLY A 121 1.41 14.03 2.56
N PHE A 122 0.84 12.88 2.95
CA PHE A 122 -0.26 12.27 2.18
C PHE A 122 -1.54 13.09 2.26
N ALA A 123 -1.88 13.63 3.44
CA ALA A 123 -3.05 14.50 3.61
C ALA A 123 -2.93 15.78 2.76
N PHE A 124 -1.75 16.42 2.78
CA PHE A 124 -1.43 17.55 1.90
C PHE A 124 -1.59 17.18 0.44
N SER A 125 -0.99 16.07 0.02
CA SER A 125 -1.02 15.61 -1.38
C SER A 125 -2.45 15.42 -1.89
N MET A 126 -3.36 14.90 -1.07
CA MET A 126 -4.78 14.77 -1.44
C MET A 126 -5.45 16.11 -1.73
N GLY A 127 -5.09 17.18 -1.01
CA GLY A 127 -5.53 18.55 -1.30
C GLY A 127 -4.87 19.09 -2.56
N GLY A 128 -3.55 18.98 -2.65
CA GLY A 128 -2.76 19.48 -3.77
C GLY A 128 -3.15 18.88 -5.12
N ILE A 129 -3.54 17.60 -5.19
CA ILE A 129 -4.08 17.01 -6.42
C ILE A 129 -5.33 17.75 -6.90
N LYS A 130 -6.23 18.14 -5.99
CA LYS A 130 -7.44 18.89 -6.34
C LYS A 130 -7.10 20.27 -6.87
N ASP A 131 -6.16 20.93 -6.20
CA ASP A 131 -5.75 22.31 -6.48
C ASP A 131 -4.72 22.42 -7.62
N ASN A 132 -4.31 21.29 -8.19
CA ASN A 132 -3.24 21.18 -9.20
C ASN A 132 -1.90 21.77 -8.72
N ASP A 133 -1.60 21.58 -7.44
CA ASP A 133 -0.37 22.01 -6.80
C ASP A 133 0.78 21.09 -7.21
N LYS A 134 1.78 21.65 -7.92
CA LYS A 134 2.93 20.90 -8.39
C LYS A 134 3.87 20.46 -7.27
N SER A 135 3.80 21.08 -6.09
CA SER A 135 4.59 20.71 -4.92
C SER A 135 4.26 19.31 -4.39
N VAL A 136 3.12 18.72 -4.80
CA VAL A 136 2.76 17.33 -4.44
C VAL A 136 3.88 16.35 -4.79
N SER A 137 4.54 16.50 -5.94
CA SER A 137 5.65 15.63 -6.34
C SER A 137 6.86 15.72 -5.39
N GLU A 138 7.18 16.92 -4.93
CA GLU A 138 8.24 17.17 -3.95
C GLU A 138 7.86 16.60 -2.58
N ILE A 139 6.64 16.82 -2.12
CA ILE A 139 6.14 16.28 -0.85
C ILE A 139 6.17 14.75 -0.86
N LEU A 140 5.72 14.10 -1.94
CA LEU A 140 5.81 12.64 -2.05
C LEU A 140 7.27 12.15 -2.05
N THR A 141 8.21 12.94 -2.57
CA THR A 141 9.65 12.63 -2.47
C THR A 141 10.14 12.76 -1.03
N GLN A 142 9.78 13.81 -0.30
CA GLN A 142 10.14 13.95 1.11
C GLN A 142 9.55 12.82 1.97
N VAL A 143 8.31 12.38 1.68
CA VAL A 143 7.68 11.23 2.34
C VAL A 143 8.48 9.94 2.11
N GLN A 144 9.04 9.73 0.91
CA GLN A 144 9.97 8.63 0.66
C GLN A 144 11.13 8.63 1.63
N ASP A 145 11.79 9.77 1.72
CA ASP A 145 13.05 9.92 2.43
C ASP A 145 12.83 9.65 3.91
N GLU A 146 11.71 10.10 4.45
CA GLU A 146 11.30 9.81 5.83
C GLU A 146 10.98 8.32 6.05
N ILE A 147 10.24 7.65 5.16
CA ILE A 147 9.99 6.20 5.30
C ILE A 147 11.29 5.39 5.19
N VAL A 148 12.18 5.76 4.28
CA VAL A 148 13.53 5.15 4.15
C VAL A 148 14.36 5.40 5.39
N ARG A 149 14.29 6.61 5.95
CA ARG A 149 14.98 7.00 7.18
C ARG A 149 14.53 6.18 8.38
N CYS A 150 13.23 5.88 8.49
CA CYS A 150 12.72 4.92 9.47
C CYS A 150 13.30 3.50 9.26
N GLY A 151 13.24 2.97 8.03
CA GLY A 151 13.75 1.63 7.73
C GLY A 151 15.24 1.47 8.05
N LYS A 152 16.06 2.50 7.76
CA LYS A 152 17.48 2.53 8.12
C LYS A 152 17.70 2.52 9.63
N ALA A 153 16.92 3.30 10.38
CA ALA A 153 17.03 3.35 11.83
C ALA A 153 16.78 1.98 12.46
N LEU A 154 15.69 1.33 12.07
CA LEU A 154 15.32 0.01 12.59
C LEU A 154 16.38 -1.06 12.29
N THR A 155 16.89 -1.06 11.04
CA THR A 155 17.94 -1.99 10.60
C THR A 155 19.23 -1.77 11.38
N SER A 156 19.62 -0.52 11.64
CA SER A 156 20.85 -0.20 12.40
C SER A 156 20.80 -0.64 13.86
N THR A 157 19.60 -0.82 14.41
CA THR A 157 19.37 -1.26 15.79
C THR A 157 18.97 -2.72 15.90
N GLU A 158 18.99 -3.47 14.78
CA GLU A 158 18.61 -4.89 14.72
C GLU A 158 17.21 -5.17 15.31
N ILE A 159 16.29 -4.22 15.19
CA ILE A 159 14.90 -4.41 15.63
C ILE A 159 14.15 -5.14 14.53
N GLU A 160 13.68 -6.35 14.82
CA GLU A 160 12.73 -7.04 13.95
C GLU A 160 11.34 -6.44 14.07
N LEU A 161 10.80 -5.96 12.95
CA LEU A 161 9.42 -5.50 12.89
C LEU A 161 8.45 -6.69 12.81
N PRO A 162 7.29 -6.61 13.47
CA PRO A 162 6.20 -7.53 13.20
C PRO A 162 5.85 -7.52 11.70
N TYR A 163 5.51 -8.68 11.15
CA TYR A 163 5.15 -8.85 9.75
C TYR A 163 4.09 -7.84 9.28
N LEU A 164 3.10 -7.55 10.13
CA LEU A 164 2.05 -6.58 9.82
C LEU A 164 2.62 -5.20 9.48
N VAL A 165 3.60 -4.73 10.25
CA VAL A 165 4.26 -3.43 10.05
C VAL A 165 5.11 -3.43 8.80
N SER A 166 5.85 -4.51 8.56
CA SER A 166 6.60 -4.68 7.31
C SER A 166 5.66 -4.64 6.10
N SER A 167 4.48 -5.26 6.21
CA SER A 167 3.46 -5.23 5.15
C SER A 167 2.83 -3.84 4.98
N THR A 168 2.52 -3.11 6.05
CA THR A 168 1.96 -1.75 5.94
C THR A 168 2.99 -0.79 5.37
N ASN A 169 4.26 -0.89 5.78
CA ASN A 169 5.36 -0.08 5.25
C ASN A 169 5.55 -0.32 3.75
N PHE A 170 5.57 -1.59 3.33
CA PHE A 170 5.62 -1.94 1.90
C PHE A 170 4.45 -1.33 1.13
N LEU A 171 3.22 -1.46 1.63
CA LEU A 171 2.05 -0.93 0.94
C LEU A 171 2.05 0.60 0.92
N THR A 172 2.48 1.28 1.98
CA THR A 172 2.63 2.73 2.01
C THR A 172 3.60 3.20 0.92
N MET A 173 4.76 2.55 0.81
CA MET A 173 5.76 2.87 -0.24
C MET A 173 5.21 2.60 -1.65
N LEU A 174 4.58 1.44 -1.87
CA LEU A 174 3.94 1.11 -3.14
C LEU A 174 2.91 2.17 -3.54
N TYR A 175 2.01 2.54 -2.63
CA TYR A 175 0.96 3.52 -2.93
C TYR A 175 1.54 4.91 -3.16
N ARG A 176 2.57 5.30 -2.42
CA ARG A 176 3.30 6.55 -2.67
C ARG A 176 3.91 6.57 -4.07
N ASP A 177 4.60 5.51 -4.47
CA ASP A 177 5.28 5.43 -5.77
C ASP A 177 4.29 5.43 -6.94
N VAL A 178 3.16 4.74 -6.79
CA VAL A 178 2.06 4.81 -7.78
C VAL A 178 1.48 6.22 -7.84
N ALA A 179 1.24 6.86 -6.69
CA ALA A 179 0.73 8.22 -6.64
C ALA A 179 1.69 9.22 -7.30
N PHE A 180 2.98 9.10 -7.00
CA PHE A 180 4.03 9.94 -7.61
C PHE A 180 4.02 9.84 -9.14
N LEU A 181 3.91 8.63 -9.70
CA LEU A 181 3.80 8.44 -11.16
C LEU A 181 2.56 9.10 -11.76
N ILE A 182 1.43 8.98 -11.07
CA ILE A 182 0.18 9.58 -11.54
C ILE A 182 0.28 11.10 -11.46
N THR A 183 0.81 11.64 -10.37
CA THR A 183 1.08 13.07 -10.18
C THR A 183 2.00 13.62 -11.28
N SER A 184 3.10 12.94 -11.60
CA SER A 184 3.99 13.29 -12.71
C SER A 184 3.26 13.35 -14.05
N GLN A 185 2.36 12.39 -14.32
CA GLN A 185 1.54 12.40 -15.53
C GLN A 185 0.52 13.55 -15.54
N LEU A 186 -0.12 13.84 -14.41
CA LEU A 186 -1.11 14.91 -14.27
C LEU A 186 -0.50 16.30 -14.46
N PHE A 187 0.73 16.50 -13.96
CA PHE A 187 1.36 17.82 -13.92
C PHE A 187 2.50 18.02 -14.93
N HIS A 188 2.78 17.00 -15.75
CA HIS A 188 3.85 16.98 -16.74
C HIS A 188 5.22 17.30 -16.12
N ILE A 189 5.58 16.56 -15.07
CA ILE A 189 6.83 16.68 -14.31
C ILE A 189 7.67 15.41 -14.51
#